data_AF-A0A432UXP8-F1
#
_entry.id   AF-A0A432UXP8-F1
#
_cell.length_a   1.000
_cell.length_b   1.000
_cell.length_c   1.000
_cell.angle_alpha   90.00
_cell.angle_beta   90.00
_cell.angle_gamma   90.00
#
_symmetry.space_group_name_H-M   'P 1'
#
loop_
_entity.id
_entity.type
_entity.pdbx_description
1 polymer ?
#
loop_
_entity_poly.entity_id
_entity_poly.type
_entity_poly.pdbx_seq_one_letter_code
_entity_poly.pdbx_strand_id
1 'polypeptide(L)' 'FDISYSRLIDGMNKADIEVDRKVLADLAVHDIDTFGKIAEKAKGALVN' A
#
# COMPACT_ATOMS: atom_id res chain seq x y z
N PHE A 1 9.55 3.76 2.69
CA PHE A 1 8.61 3.56 1.57
C PHE A 1 8.97 4.54 0.46
N ASP A 2 9.68 4.08 -0.58
CA ASP A 2 10.01 4.89 -1.76
C ASP A 2 9.11 4.47 -2.94
N ILE A 3 7.85 4.89 -2.86
CA ILE A 3 6.79 4.49 -3.79
C ILE A 3 5.74 5.61 -3.83
N SER A 4 5.42 6.09 -5.04
CA SER A 4 4.37 7.09 -5.22
C SER A 4 3.00 6.51 -4.92
N TYR A 5 2.04 7.35 -4.52
CA TYR A 5 0.66 6.92 -4.27
C TYR A 5 0.05 6.13 -5.44
N SER A 6 0.27 6.59 -6.67
CA SER A 6 -0.20 5.88 -7.88
C SER A 6 0.38 4.47 -8.00
N ARG A 7 1.68 4.31 -7.75
CA ARG A 7 2.35 3.01 -7.74
C ARG A 7 1.87 2.15 -6.58
N LEU A 8 1.63 2.74 -5.40
CA LEU A 8 1.09 2.02 -4.25
C LEU A 8 -0.26 1.38 -4.59
N ILE A 9 -1.19 2.15 -5.18
CA ILE A 9 -2.50 1.65 -5.60
C ILE A 9 -2.37 0.59 -6.70
N ASP A 10 -1.49 0.79 -7.69
CA ASP A 10 -1.23 -0.22 -8.73
C ASP A 10 -0.69 -1.53 -8.14
N GLY A 11 0.26 -1.42 -7.20
CA GLY A 11 0.83 -2.56 -6.49
C GLY A 11 -0.19 -3.28 -5.60
N MET A 12 -1.07 -2.54 -4.94
CA MET A 12 -2.17 -3.10 -4.16
C MET A 12 -3.14 -3.87 -5.07
N ASN A 13 -3.52 -3.31 -6.21
CA ASN A 13 -4.37 -4.02 -7.19
C ASN A 13 -3.70 -5.29 -7.73
N LYS A 14 -2.40 -5.24 -8.04
CA LYS A 14 -1.64 -6.42 -8.50
C LYS A 14 -1.44 -7.47 -7.42
N ALA A 15 -1.38 -7.05 -6.17
CA ALA A 15 -1.28 -7.92 -5.00
C ALA A 15 -2.65 -8.44 -4.51
N ASP A 16 -3.75 -8.10 -5.20
CA ASP A 16 -5.13 -8.40 -4.82
C ASP A 16 -5.48 -7.88 -3.40
N ILE A 17 -4.96 -6.71 -3.06
CA ILE A 17 -5.18 -6.02 -1.78
C ILE A 17 -6.30 -4.99 -1.97
N GLU A 18 -7.52 -5.38 -1.61
CA GLU A 18 -8.65 -4.44 -1.50
C GLU A 18 -8.62 -3.73 -0.13
N VAL A 19 -7.98 -2.57 -0.07
CA VAL A 19 -8.06 -1.67 1.09
C VAL A 19 -8.65 -0.34 0.65
N ASP A 20 -9.66 0.11 1.39
CA ASP A 20 -10.30 1.40 1.16
C ASP A 20 -9.33 2.56 1.36
N ARG A 21 -9.39 3.57 0.48
CA ARG A 21 -8.46 4.71 0.52
C ARG A 21 -8.56 5.49 1.84
N LYS A 22 -9.74 5.52 2.46
CA LYS A 22 -9.96 6.15 3.77
C LYS A 22 -9.24 5.38 4.87
N VAL A 23 -9.38 4.05 4.87
CA VAL A 23 -8.70 3.18 5.84
C VAL A 23 -7.19 3.23 5.62
N LEU A 24 -6.73 3.25 4.37
CA LEU A 24 -5.31 3.38 4.03
C LEU A 24 -4.71 4.69 4.57
N ALA A 25 -5.44 5.80 4.43
CA ALA A 25 -5.01 7.10 4.97
C ALA A 25 -5.03 7.12 6.50
N ASP A 26 -6.04 6.50 7.12
CA ASP A 26 -6.13 6.36 8.56
C ASP A 26 -4.98 5.52 9.13
N LEU A 27 -4.67 4.38 8.49
CA LEU A 27 -3.52 3.54 8.82
C LEU A 27 -2.21 4.30 8.65
N ALA A 28 -2.05 5.09 7.59
CA ALA A 28 -0.83 5.90 7.39
C ALA A 28 -0.59 6.91 8.53
N VAL A 29 -1.65 7.35 9.22
CA VAL A 29 -1.58 8.32 10.32
C VAL A 29 -1.50 7.65 11.69
N HIS A 30 -2.29 6.60 11.92
CA HIS A 30 -2.43 5.96 13.23
C HIS A 30 -1.60 4.68 13.41
N ASP A 31 -1.31 3.96 12.32
CA ASP A 31 -0.60 2.69 12.36
C ASP A 31 0.37 2.54 11.17
N ILE A 32 1.51 3.20 11.31
CA ILE A 32 2.56 3.23 10.29
C ILE A 32 3.18 1.85 10.05
N ASP A 33 3.16 0.95 11.04
CA ASP A 33 3.68 -0.41 10.91
C ASP A 33 2.80 -1.24 9.98
N THR A 34 1.48 -1.16 10.14
CA THR A 34 0.52 -1.81 9.24
C THR A 34 0.55 -1.20 7.85
N PHE A 35 0.56 0.14 7.75
CA PHE A 35 0.73 0.81 6.46
C PHE A 35 2.01 0.36 5.75
N GLY A 36 3.10 0.20 6.51
CA GLY A 36 4.37 -0.23 5.98
C GLY A 36 4.36 -1.64 5.40
N LYS A 37 3.69 -2.58 6.07
CA LYS A 37 3.51 -3.94 5.55
C LYS A 37 2.72 -3.95 4.25
N ILE A 38 1.67 -3.12 4.15
CA ILE A 38 0.89 -2.97 2.91
C ILE A 38 1.76 -2.39 1.79
N ALA A 39 2.52 -1.34 2.10
CA ALA A 39 3.39 -0.68 1.11
C ALA A 39 4.51 -1.61 0.61
N GLU A 40 5.13 -2.41 1.48
CA GLU A 40 6.12 -3.42 1.07
C GLU A 40 5.50 -4.52 0.22
N LYS A 41 4.30 -5.02 0.60
CA LYS A 41 3.60 -6.06 -0.17
C LYS A 41 3.16 -5.55 -1.55
N ALA A 42 2.62 -4.33 -1.62
CA ALA A 42 2.27 -3.67 -2.86
C ALA A 42 3.51 -3.41 -3.74
N LYS A 43 4.62 -2.97 -3.13
CA LYS A 43 5.90 -2.79 -3.84
C LYS A 43 6.41 -4.11 -4.42
N GLY A 44 6.33 -5.21 -3.67
CA GLY A 44 6.72 -6.54 -4.15
C GLY A 44 5.93 -6.98 -5.39
N ALA A 45 4.63 -6.66 -5.45
CA ALA A 45 3.78 -6.98 -6.61
C ALA A 45 4.02 -6.11 -7.84
N LEU A 46 4.73 -4.97 -7.71
CA LEU A 46 5.08 -4.11 -8.84
C LEU A 46 6.32 -4.57 -9.62
N VAL A 47 7.18 -5.41 -9.03
CA VAL A 47 8.47 -5.81 -9.63
C VAL A 47 8.32 -6.99 -10.59
N ASN A 48 7.23 -7.02 -11.36
CA ASN A 48 6.96 -8.03 -12.38
C ASN A 48 6.91 -7.40 -13.77
#